data_AF-A0A263D640-F1
#
_entry.id   AF-A0A263D640-F1
#
_cell.length_a   1.000
_cell.length_b   1.000
_cell.length_c   1.000
_cell.angle_alpha   90.00
_cell.angle_beta   90.00
_cell.angle_gamma   90.00
#
_symmetry.space_group_name_H-M   'P 1'
#
loop_
_entity.id
_entity.type
_entity.pdbx_description
1 polymer ?
#
loop_
_entity_poly.entity_id
_entity_poly.type
_entity_poly.pdbx_seq_one_letter_code
_entity_poly.pdbx_strand_id
1 'polypeptide(L)'
;MRIRHGRFTAAVTLGITVLLGSASVPAVAEVHRTPAACAATLDCTAGDIDRMTMAERLDLVRALSDGPAAEVIPGYTPRWRNIEGIVEFFRANDMGAPGTWVSHVDAGIIEGIERGIAIASGRDEDTFGNPGSTLWANYLTRLRDGGLASRSAHDQAWSEAEQASTEHGKALAEQVHGVPPTAVEQRFYEFSDFYRLVLRNRSPLLDPLSPGPGPGSRRQLTFLDWFTDVGNATPSLRGAELAHGIAEFDLPDGAAKTVALLAAYTEYLLTDYLDQTGAPAPQSS
;
A
#
# COMPACT_ATOMS: atom_id res chain seq x y z
N MET A 1 -60.39 -10.00 58.60
CA MET A 1 -59.59 -11.16 59.05
C MET A 1 -60.13 -12.42 58.35
N ARG A 2 -59.53 -12.82 57.22
CA ARG A 2 -59.83 -14.07 56.49
C ARG A 2 -58.52 -14.59 55.92
N ILE A 3 -58.12 -15.76 56.40
CA ILE A 3 -56.96 -16.54 55.97
C ILE A 3 -57.38 -17.32 54.71
N ARG A 4 -56.58 -17.25 53.64
CA ARG A 4 -56.66 -18.21 52.53
C ARG A 4 -55.26 -18.71 52.18
N HIS A 5 -55.08 -20.01 52.39
CA HIS A 5 -53.93 -20.79 51.97
C HIS A 5 -54.07 -21.11 50.47
N GLY A 6 -53.03 -20.79 49.68
CA GLY A 6 -52.90 -21.19 48.27
C GLY A 6 -51.65 -22.05 48.13
N ARG A 7 -51.83 -23.26 47.59
CA ARG A 7 -50.88 -24.37 47.57
C ARG A 7 -49.70 -24.13 46.62
N PHE A 8 -48.51 -24.54 47.07
CA PHE A 8 -47.32 -24.74 46.23
C PHE A 8 -47.48 -26.02 45.40
N THR A 9 -47.30 -25.91 44.08
CA THR A 9 -47.16 -27.07 43.19
C THR A 9 -45.73 -27.03 42.65
N ALA A 10 -44.88 -27.93 43.14
CA ALA A 10 -43.52 -28.11 42.63
C ALA A 10 -43.59 -29.00 41.38
N ALA A 11 -43.23 -28.45 40.22
CA ALA A 11 -43.01 -29.22 39.00
C ALA A 11 -41.53 -29.65 38.97
N VAL A 12 -41.29 -30.96 39.03
CA VAL A 12 -39.96 -31.57 38.86
C VAL A 12 -39.72 -31.74 37.36
N THR A 13 -38.87 -30.90 36.78
CA THR A 13 -38.42 -31.02 35.39
C THR A 13 -37.18 -31.92 35.36
N LEU A 14 -37.33 -33.13 34.78
CA LEU A 14 -36.20 -34.00 34.46
C LEU A 14 -35.39 -33.36 33.32
N GLY A 15 -34.19 -32.88 33.62
CA GLY A 15 -33.22 -32.42 32.62
C GLY A 15 -32.49 -33.60 31.99
N ILE A 16 -32.67 -33.81 30.69
CA ILE A 16 -31.84 -34.69 29.88
C ILE A 16 -30.64 -33.86 29.41
N THR A 17 -29.47 -34.10 30.01
CA THR A 17 -28.20 -33.49 29.60
C THR A 17 -27.62 -34.31 28.44
N VAL A 18 -27.84 -33.85 27.21
CA VAL A 18 -27.18 -34.40 26.02
C VAL A 18 -25.73 -33.89 26.02
N LEU A 19 -24.79 -34.76 26.41
CA LEU A 19 -23.35 -34.55 26.23
C LEU A 19 -23.02 -34.66 24.73
N LEU A 20 -23.15 -33.55 24.00
CA LEU A 20 -22.58 -33.38 22.67
C LEU A 20 -21.06 -33.30 22.83
N GLY A 21 -20.39 -34.44 22.64
CA GLY A 21 -18.94 -34.49 22.54
C GLY A 21 -18.48 -33.63 21.37
N SER A 22 -17.88 -32.49 21.69
CA SER A 22 -17.21 -31.62 20.71
C SER A 22 -15.98 -32.38 20.21
N ALA A 23 -16.11 -33.01 19.04
CA ALA A 23 -14.95 -33.50 18.32
C ALA A 23 -14.11 -32.28 17.92
N SER A 24 -12.98 -32.10 18.60
CA SER A 24 -11.96 -31.13 18.23
C SER A 24 -11.40 -31.52 16.87
N VAL A 25 -11.88 -30.86 15.82
CA VAL A 25 -11.25 -30.94 14.50
C VAL A 25 -9.85 -30.38 14.67
N PRO A 26 -8.78 -31.13 14.32
CA PRO A 26 -7.44 -30.60 14.39
C PRO A 26 -7.37 -29.36 13.49
N ALA A 27 -7.00 -28.22 14.06
CA ALA A 27 -6.73 -27.02 13.31
C ALA A 27 -5.62 -27.35 12.30
N VAL A 28 -5.98 -27.42 11.01
CA VAL A 28 -4.99 -27.48 9.95
C VAL A 28 -4.23 -26.17 10.05
N ALA A 29 -2.97 -26.22 10.48
CA ALA A 29 -2.11 -25.06 10.46
C ALA A 29 -2.06 -24.55 9.02
N GLU A 30 -2.62 -23.37 8.79
CA GLU A 30 -2.64 -22.74 7.49
C GLU A 30 -1.19 -22.49 7.06
N VAL A 31 -0.83 -22.97 5.87
CA VAL A 31 0.56 -23.02 5.42
C VAL A 31 1.01 -21.62 5.05
N HIS A 32 2.02 -21.08 5.76
CA HIS A 32 2.69 -19.83 5.39
C HIS A 32 3.26 -19.95 3.97
N ARG A 33 2.80 -19.07 3.07
CA ARG A 33 3.26 -19.07 1.68
C ARG A 33 4.47 -18.18 1.52
N THR A 34 5.48 -18.68 0.81
CA THR A 34 6.71 -17.91 0.57
C THR A 34 6.50 -16.88 -0.54
N PRO A 35 7.26 -15.76 -0.54
CA PRO A 35 7.25 -14.78 -1.63
C PRO A 35 7.42 -15.40 -3.02
N ALA A 36 8.36 -16.34 -3.17
CA ALA A 36 8.62 -17.01 -4.43
C ALA A 36 7.43 -17.87 -4.90
N ALA A 37 6.71 -18.50 -3.96
CA ALA A 37 5.51 -19.26 -4.29
C ALA A 37 4.39 -18.34 -4.79
N CYS A 38 4.11 -17.24 -4.07
CA CYS A 38 3.13 -16.24 -4.49
C CYS A 38 3.44 -15.65 -5.87
N ALA A 39 4.69 -15.22 -6.11
CA ALA A 39 5.07 -14.67 -7.41
C ALA A 39 4.97 -15.69 -8.57
N ALA A 40 5.14 -16.98 -8.29
CA ALA A 40 5.05 -18.03 -9.31
C ALA A 40 3.59 -18.37 -9.66
N THR A 41 2.71 -18.46 -8.66
CA THR A 41 1.31 -18.89 -8.85
C THR A 41 0.35 -17.74 -9.09
N LEU A 42 0.69 -16.53 -8.64
CA LEU A 42 -0.11 -15.31 -8.73
C LEU A 42 -1.50 -15.42 -8.08
N ASP A 43 -1.66 -16.25 -7.05
CA ASP A 43 -2.93 -16.55 -6.37
C ASP A 43 -2.88 -16.30 -4.85
N CYS A 44 -1.93 -15.50 -4.36
CA CYS A 44 -1.88 -15.03 -2.98
C CYS A 44 -2.97 -14.02 -2.67
N THR A 45 -3.76 -14.36 -1.65
CA THR A 45 -4.78 -13.49 -1.07
C THR A 45 -4.11 -12.47 -0.16
N ALA A 46 -4.82 -11.39 0.16
CA ALA A 46 -4.39 -10.43 1.17
C ALA A 46 -4.14 -11.11 2.53
N GLY A 47 -4.84 -12.21 2.84
CA GLY A 47 -4.59 -13.00 4.05
C GLY A 47 -3.27 -13.79 4.01
N ASP A 48 -2.87 -14.29 2.85
CA ASP A 48 -1.54 -14.90 2.67
C ASP A 48 -0.43 -13.87 2.84
N ILE A 49 -0.61 -12.69 2.26
CA ILE A 49 0.36 -11.59 2.29
C ILE A 49 0.42 -10.95 3.68
N ASP A 50 -0.72 -10.83 4.40
CA ASP A 50 -0.77 -10.32 5.78
C ASP A 50 0.17 -11.08 6.71
N ARG A 51 0.31 -12.40 6.50
CA ARG A 51 1.20 -13.26 7.30
C ARG A 51 2.68 -13.07 7.00
N MET A 52 3.02 -12.45 5.86
CA MET A 52 4.40 -12.12 5.51
C MET A 52 4.93 -10.96 6.34
N THR A 53 6.18 -11.08 6.75
CA THR A 53 6.97 -9.96 7.26
C THR A 53 7.18 -8.89 6.17
N MET A 54 7.44 -7.64 6.54
CA MET A 54 7.78 -6.58 5.58
C MET A 54 9.00 -6.94 4.70
N ALA A 55 9.95 -7.71 5.23
CA ALA A 55 11.09 -8.20 4.44
C ALA A 55 10.64 -9.18 3.34
N GLU A 56 9.78 -10.13 3.68
CA GLU A 56 9.20 -11.07 2.71
C GLU A 56 8.33 -10.36 1.66
N ARG A 57 7.59 -9.31 2.06
CA ARG A 57 6.79 -8.50 1.13
C ARG A 57 7.65 -7.72 0.15
N LEU A 58 8.78 -7.17 0.62
CA LEU A 58 9.75 -6.54 -0.25
C LEU A 58 10.31 -7.52 -1.28
N ASP A 59 10.60 -8.75 -0.85
CA ASP A 59 11.04 -9.83 -1.75
C ASP A 59 9.92 -10.24 -2.73
N LEU A 60 8.66 -10.26 -2.30
CA LEU A 60 7.51 -10.55 -3.15
C LEU A 60 7.34 -9.47 -4.23
N VAL A 61 7.32 -8.19 -3.87
CA VAL A 61 7.17 -7.09 -4.83
C VAL A 61 8.28 -7.14 -5.88
N ARG A 62 9.52 -7.41 -5.48
CA ARG A 62 10.66 -7.58 -6.39
C ARG A 62 10.49 -8.80 -7.29
N ALA A 63 10.10 -9.95 -6.74
CA ALA A 63 9.86 -11.17 -7.50
C ALA A 63 8.73 -11.00 -8.53
N LEU A 64 7.64 -10.33 -8.17
CA LEU A 64 6.56 -9.96 -9.09
C LEU A 64 7.09 -9.07 -10.22
N SER A 65 7.94 -8.10 -9.90
CA SER A 65 8.50 -7.14 -10.86
C SER A 65 9.46 -7.80 -11.86
N ASP A 66 10.39 -8.60 -11.36
CA ASP A 66 11.45 -9.20 -12.16
C ASP A 66 10.99 -10.45 -12.93
N GLY A 67 9.93 -11.12 -12.47
CA GLY A 67 9.37 -12.31 -13.09
C GLY A 67 8.11 -12.02 -13.92
N PRO A 68 6.92 -12.30 -13.37
CA PRO A 68 5.68 -12.34 -14.16
C PRO A 68 5.29 -10.97 -14.76
N ALA A 69 5.64 -9.84 -14.15
CA ALA A 69 5.40 -8.52 -14.76
C ALA A 69 6.27 -8.29 -16.02
N ALA A 70 7.53 -8.73 -15.97
CA ALA A 70 8.44 -8.65 -17.11
C ALA A 70 8.02 -9.56 -18.27
N GLU A 71 7.29 -10.65 -17.99
CA GLU A 71 6.68 -11.48 -19.04
C GLU A 71 5.50 -10.79 -19.74
N VAL A 72 4.75 -9.93 -19.04
CA VAL A 72 3.62 -9.18 -19.61
C VAL A 72 4.11 -8.04 -20.52
N ILE A 73 5.24 -7.42 -20.20
CA ILE A 73 5.72 -6.20 -20.83
C ILE A 73 7.16 -6.40 -21.36
N PRO A 74 7.37 -6.52 -22.68
CA PRO A 74 8.71 -6.62 -23.24
C PRO A 74 9.58 -5.40 -22.87
N GLY A 75 10.77 -5.65 -22.32
CA GLY A 75 11.67 -4.57 -21.86
C GLY A 75 11.18 -3.85 -20.60
N TYR A 76 10.35 -4.52 -19.79
CA TYR A 76 9.85 -4.00 -18.53
C TYR A 76 10.96 -3.37 -17.68
N THR A 77 10.68 -2.16 -17.21
CA THR A 77 11.47 -1.50 -16.18
C THR A 77 10.64 -1.55 -14.89
N PRO A 78 11.21 -1.93 -13.73
CA PRO A 78 10.47 -2.04 -12.48
C PRO A 78 9.58 -0.81 -12.22
N ARG A 79 8.27 -1.03 -12.04
CA ARG A 79 7.25 0.03 -11.85
C ARG A 79 6.70 0.14 -10.44
N TRP A 80 7.22 -0.66 -9.51
CA TRP A 80 6.79 -0.70 -8.12
C TRP A 80 7.87 -0.27 -7.14
N ARG A 81 8.92 0.39 -7.63
CA ARG A 81 10.00 0.91 -6.78
C ARG A 81 9.49 1.88 -5.72
N ASN A 82 8.45 2.66 -6.03
CA ASN A 82 7.76 3.48 -5.04
C ASN A 82 7.29 2.64 -3.84
N ILE A 83 6.59 1.53 -4.13
CA ILE A 83 6.05 0.59 -3.14
C ILE A 83 7.19 -0.09 -2.38
N GLU A 84 8.28 -0.49 -3.05
CA GLU A 84 9.49 -0.98 -2.38
C GLU A 84 9.99 0.02 -1.32
N GLY A 85 10.03 1.32 -1.64
CA GLY A 85 10.45 2.35 -0.69
C GLY A 85 9.51 2.50 0.52
N ILE A 86 8.20 2.33 0.33
CA ILE A 86 7.21 2.34 1.43
C ILE A 86 7.36 1.10 2.31
N VAL A 87 7.54 -0.09 1.72
CA VAL A 87 7.77 -1.34 2.48
C VAL A 87 9.10 -1.28 3.24
N GLU A 88 10.15 -0.71 2.64
CA GLU A 88 11.43 -0.46 3.31
C GLU A 88 11.28 0.51 4.48
N PHE A 89 10.47 1.57 4.33
CA PHE A 89 10.11 2.48 5.41
C PHE A 89 9.42 1.74 6.55
N PHE A 90 8.38 0.95 6.27
CA PHE A 90 7.67 0.20 7.32
C PHE A 90 8.59 -0.76 8.05
N ARG A 91 9.44 -1.49 7.33
CA ARG A 91 10.45 -2.36 7.93
C ARG A 91 11.41 -1.61 8.84
N ALA A 92 11.87 -0.42 8.44
CA ALA A 92 12.83 0.37 9.21
C ALA A 92 12.24 0.99 10.48
N ASN A 93 10.91 1.11 10.55
CA ASN A 93 10.18 1.74 11.66
C ASN A 93 9.36 0.72 12.49
N ASP A 94 9.62 -0.58 12.32
CA ASP A 94 8.90 -1.67 13.01
C ASP A 94 7.36 -1.60 12.81
N MET A 95 6.93 -1.09 11.65
CA MET A 95 5.51 -1.00 11.26
C MET A 95 5.13 -2.20 10.37
N GLY A 96 3.84 -2.57 10.40
CA GLY A 96 3.31 -3.60 9.51
C GLY A 96 3.59 -5.03 9.96
N ALA A 97 3.69 -5.29 11.27
CA ALA A 97 3.64 -6.65 11.79
C ALA A 97 2.31 -7.34 11.39
N PRO A 98 2.29 -8.67 11.12
CA PRO A 98 1.08 -9.38 10.72
C PRO A 98 -0.14 -9.07 11.59
N GLY A 99 -1.31 -8.86 10.98
CA GLY A 99 -2.57 -8.54 11.65
C GLY A 99 -2.68 -7.09 12.18
N THR A 100 -1.69 -6.23 11.95
CA THR A 100 -1.80 -4.78 12.22
C THR A 100 -2.56 -4.07 11.10
N TRP A 101 -3.05 -2.85 11.37
CA TRP A 101 -3.73 -2.05 10.35
C TRP A 101 -2.83 -1.81 9.12
N VAL A 102 -1.58 -1.40 9.33
CA VAL A 102 -0.59 -1.21 8.25
C VAL A 102 -0.38 -2.50 7.45
N SER A 103 -0.31 -3.64 8.14
CA SER A 103 -0.12 -4.95 7.51
C SER A 103 -1.26 -5.29 6.56
N HIS A 104 -2.51 -5.09 6.96
CA HIS A 104 -3.67 -5.32 6.10
C HIS A 104 -3.73 -4.35 4.90
N VAL A 105 -3.40 -3.07 5.13
CA VAL A 105 -3.39 -2.06 4.06
C VAL A 105 -2.36 -2.40 2.99
N ASP A 106 -1.12 -2.66 3.39
CA ASP A 106 -0.03 -3.03 2.48
C ASP A 106 -0.28 -4.38 1.79
N ALA A 107 -0.89 -5.35 2.50
CA ALA A 107 -1.29 -6.62 1.89
C ALA A 107 -2.33 -6.44 0.79
N GLY A 108 -3.29 -5.52 0.96
CA GLY A 108 -4.26 -5.15 -0.08
C GLY A 108 -3.60 -4.51 -1.31
N ILE A 109 -2.55 -3.71 -1.12
CA ILE A 109 -1.76 -3.13 -2.22
C ILE A 109 -1.06 -4.22 -3.03
N ILE A 110 -0.36 -5.12 -2.37
CA ILE A 110 0.40 -6.18 -3.02
C ILE A 110 -0.52 -7.22 -3.68
N GLU A 111 -1.64 -7.59 -3.05
CA GLU A 111 -2.66 -8.44 -3.67
C GLU A 111 -3.18 -7.82 -4.97
N GLY A 112 -3.48 -6.51 -4.96
CA GLY A 112 -3.92 -5.80 -6.15
C GLY A 112 -2.90 -5.87 -7.29
N ILE A 113 -1.61 -5.74 -6.99
CA ILE A 113 -0.54 -5.89 -7.97
C ILE A 113 -0.49 -7.33 -8.50
N GLU A 114 -0.42 -8.31 -7.61
CA GLU A 114 -0.29 -9.72 -7.97
C GLU A 114 -1.45 -10.19 -8.85
N ARG A 115 -2.68 -9.88 -8.43
CA ARG A 115 -3.89 -10.20 -9.20
C ARG A 115 -3.97 -9.40 -10.48
N GLY A 116 -3.52 -8.15 -10.48
CA GLY A 116 -3.39 -7.35 -11.70
C GLY A 116 -2.46 -7.97 -12.74
N ILE A 117 -1.35 -8.58 -12.31
CA ILE A 117 -0.44 -9.33 -13.21
C ILE A 117 -1.11 -10.61 -13.71
N ALA A 118 -1.80 -11.36 -12.84
CA ALA A 118 -2.53 -12.56 -13.22
C ALA A 118 -3.53 -12.29 -14.35
N ILE A 119 -4.30 -11.21 -14.20
CA ILE A 119 -5.30 -10.75 -15.19
C ILE A 119 -4.61 -10.27 -16.47
N ALA A 120 -3.60 -9.41 -16.38
CA ALA A 120 -2.91 -8.88 -17.56
C ALA A 120 -2.17 -9.95 -18.38
N SER A 121 -1.69 -11.01 -17.72
CA SER A 121 -1.05 -12.17 -18.35
C SER A 121 -2.05 -13.23 -18.85
N GLY A 122 -3.35 -13.08 -18.55
CA GLY A 122 -4.38 -14.04 -18.92
C GLY A 122 -4.28 -15.38 -18.19
N ARG A 123 -3.61 -15.43 -17.03
CA ARG A 123 -3.46 -16.65 -16.21
C ARG A 123 -4.69 -16.90 -15.34
N ASP A 124 -5.33 -15.85 -14.86
CA ASP A 124 -6.52 -15.90 -14.01
C ASP A 124 -7.28 -14.56 -14.08
N GLU A 125 -8.59 -14.59 -13.82
CA GLU A 125 -9.48 -13.42 -13.83
C GLU A 125 -10.00 -13.05 -12.43
N ASP A 126 -9.76 -13.88 -11.40
CA ASP A 126 -10.23 -13.58 -10.04
C ASP A 126 -9.52 -12.34 -9.46
N THR A 127 -10.29 -11.45 -8.84
CA THR A 127 -9.77 -10.23 -8.21
C THR A 127 -9.67 -10.34 -6.70
N PHE A 128 -10.20 -11.41 -6.10
CA PHE A 128 -10.46 -11.57 -4.67
C PHE A 128 -11.32 -10.45 -4.06
N GLY A 129 -12.04 -9.69 -4.89
CA GLY A 129 -12.81 -8.53 -4.47
C GLY A 129 -12.00 -7.25 -4.34
N ASN A 130 -10.71 -7.26 -4.68
CA ASN A 130 -9.84 -6.09 -4.68
C ASN A 130 -10.06 -5.27 -5.97
N PRO A 131 -10.66 -4.07 -5.89
CA PRO A 131 -10.94 -3.25 -7.07
C PRO A 131 -9.67 -2.77 -7.78
N GLY A 132 -8.54 -2.68 -7.08
CA GLY A 132 -7.26 -2.30 -7.68
C GLY A 132 -6.69 -3.35 -8.61
N SER A 133 -7.06 -4.63 -8.47
CA SER A 133 -6.59 -5.72 -9.35
C SER A 133 -6.90 -5.44 -10.83
N THR A 134 -8.13 -5.03 -11.14
CA THR A 134 -8.54 -4.68 -12.51
C THR A 134 -7.82 -3.43 -13.02
N LEU A 135 -7.56 -2.46 -12.14
CA LEU A 135 -6.86 -1.23 -12.49
C LEU A 135 -5.37 -1.47 -12.75
N TRP A 136 -4.72 -2.31 -11.95
CA TRP A 136 -3.34 -2.77 -12.20
C TRP A 136 -3.24 -3.56 -13.51
N ALA A 137 -4.20 -4.44 -13.79
CA ALA A 137 -4.24 -5.17 -15.05
C ALA A 137 -4.37 -4.22 -16.27
N ASN A 138 -5.25 -3.22 -16.15
CA ASN A 138 -5.40 -2.17 -17.16
C ASN A 138 -4.11 -1.34 -17.33
N TYR A 139 -3.48 -0.95 -16.22
CA TYR A 139 -2.21 -0.25 -16.21
C TYR A 139 -1.13 -1.03 -16.97
N LEU A 140 -0.94 -2.32 -16.65
CA LEU A 140 0.06 -3.18 -17.31
C LEU A 140 -0.23 -3.36 -18.80
N THR A 141 -1.50 -3.58 -19.16
CA THR A 141 -1.93 -3.70 -20.56
C THR A 141 -1.68 -2.42 -21.34
N ARG A 142 -2.07 -1.26 -20.80
CA ARG A 142 -1.82 0.04 -21.44
C ARG A 142 -0.34 0.36 -21.52
N LEU A 143 0.45 -0.05 -20.53
CA LEU A 143 1.90 0.13 -20.55
C LEU A 143 2.53 -0.69 -21.68
N ARG A 144 2.16 -1.97 -21.81
CA ARG A 144 2.58 -2.85 -22.92
C ARG A 144 2.23 -2.25 -24.28
N ASP A 145 1.03 -1.72 -24.41
CA ASP A 145 0.49 -1.23 -25.68
C ASP A 145 0.94 0.22 -26.00
N GLY A 146 1.84 0.80 -25.18
CA GLY A 146 2.38 2.16 -25.37
C GLY A 146 1.41 3.30 -25.00
N GLY A 147 0.26 2.97 -24.42
CA GLY A 147 -0.79 3.93 -24.04
C GLY A 147 -0.49 4.78 -22.81
N LEU A 148 0.65 4.57 -22.14
CA LEU A 148 1.14 5.34 -20.99
C LEU A 148 2.44 6.10 -21.29
N ALA A 149 2.63 6.55 -22.53
CA ALA A 149 3.84 7.24 -22.95
C ALA A 149 4.04 8.62 -22.29
N SER A 150 2.96 9.30 -21.90
CA SER A 150 3.06 10.56 -21.17
C SER A 150 3.09 10.32 -19.66
N ARG A 151 3.88 11.13 -18.94
CA ARG A 151 3.99 11.03 -17.48
C ARG A 151 2.63 11.25 -16.79
N SER A 152 1.81 12.17 -17.29
CA SER A 152 0.48 12.45 -16.71
C SER A 152 -0.49 11.27 -16.89
N ALA A 153 -0.51 10.62 -18.05
CA ALA A 153 -1.34 9.42 -18.24
C ALA A 153 -0.86 8.23 -17.40
N HIS A 154 0.47 8.08 -17.30
CA HIS A 154 1.12 7.08 -16.46
C HIS A 154 0.78 7.26 -14.97
N ASP A 155 1.02 8.45 -14.43
CA ASP A 155 0.84 8.76 -13.00
C ASP A 155 -0.63 8.68 -12.61
N GLN A 156 -1.54 9.07 -13.51
CA GLN A 156 -2.97 8.86 -13.32
C GLN A 156 -3.32 7.37 -13.18
N ALA A 157 -2.94 6.55 -14.16
CA ALA A 157 -3.29 5.13 -14.15
C ALA A 157 -2.68 4.39 -12.94
N TRP A 158 -1.43 4.72 -12.58
CA TRP A 158 -0.73 4.13 -11.44
C TRP A 158 -1.39 4.52 -10.11
N SER A 159 -1.66 5.81 -9.89
CA SER A 159 -2.25 6.31 -8.63
C SER A 159 -3.71 5.89 -8.43
N GLU A 160 -4.48 5.70 -9.51
CA GLU A 160 -5.82 5.12 -9.44
C GLU A 160 -5.78 3.66 -8.97
N ALA A 161 -4.87 2.86 -9.53
CA ALA A 161 -4.71 1.46 -9.15
C ALA A 161 -4.21 1.30 -7.71
N GLU A 162 -3.18 2.06 -7.32
CA GLU A 162 -2.65 2.08 -5.96
C GLU A 162 -3.72 2.51 -4.95
N GLN A 163 -4.47 3.59 -5.24
CA GLN A 163 -5.52 4.05 -4.32
C GLN A 163 -6.58 2.99 -4.08
N ALA A 164 -7.09 2.37 -5.15
CA ALA A 164 -8.15 1.38 -5.03
C ALA A 164 -7.69 0.17 -4.20
N SER A 165 -6.44 -0.27 -4.37
CA SER A 165 -5.88 -1.35 -3.54
C SER A 165 -5.62 -0.93 -2.09
N THR A 166 -5.21 0.32 -1.87
CA THR A 166 -5.01 0.88 -0.52
C THR A 166 -6.33 0.96 0.24
N GLU A 167 -7.38 1.50 -0.40
CA GLU A 167 -8.73 1.58 0.18
C GLU A 167 -9.32 0.19 0.46
N HIS A 168 -9.02 -0.79 -0.40
CA HIS A 168 -9.39 -2.18 -0.17
C HIS A 168 -8.72 -2.75 1.08
N GLY A 169 -7.39 -2.62 1.20
CA GLY A 169 -6.65 -3.09 2.38
C GLY A 169 -7.10 -2.40 3.67
N LYS A 170 -7.43 -1.10 3.61
CA LYS A 170 -8.06 -0.36 4.72
C LYS A 170 -9.42 -0.94 5.10
N ALA A 171 -10.26 -1.24 4.11
CA ALA A 171 -11.57 -1.86 4.35
C ALA A 171 -11.43 -3.26 4.95
N LEU A 172 -10.45 -4.07 4.50
CA LEU A 172 -10.14 -5.36 5.13
C LEU A 172 -9.78 -5.18 6.61
N ALA A 173 -8.84 -4.27 6.91
CA ALA A 173 -8.42 -3.99 8.28
C ALA A 173 -9.61 -3.62 9.18
N GLU A 174 -10.39 -2.61 8.77
CA GLU A 174 -11.41 -2.00 9.61
C GLU A 174 -12.72 -2.79 9.65
N GLN A 175 -13.17 -3.30 8.50
CA GLN A 175 -14.51 -3.87 8.36
C GLN A 175 -14.53 -5.39 8.47
N VAL A 176 -13.46 -6.06 8.04
CA VAL A 176 -13.36 -7.53 8.10
C VAL A 176 -12.65 -7.97 9.39
N HIS A 177 -11.54 -7.33 9.74
CA HIS A 177 -10.72 -7.72 10.88
C HIS A 177 -10.97 -6.89 12.15
N GLY A 178 -11.70 -5.77 12.05
CA GLY A 178 -12.01 -4.92 13.20
C GLY A 178 -10.79 -4.24 13.82
N VAL A 179 -9.73 -4.05 13.03
CA VAL A 179 -8.47 -3.43 13.42
C VAL A 179 -8.49 -1.97 12.94
N PRO A 180 -8.73 -0.99 13.82
CA PRO A 180 -8.69 0.42 13.43
C PRO A 180 -7.26 0.96 13.36
N PRO A 181 -7.00 2.05 12.60
CA PRO A 181 -5.72 2.73 12.65
C PRO A 181 -5.53 3.47 13.96
N THR A 182 -4.29 3.60 14.40
CA THR A 182 -3.86 4.62 15.35
C THR A 182 -3.97 6.02 14.75
N ALA A 183 -3.89 7.06 15.59
CA ALA A 183 -3.94 8.44 15.12
C ALA A 183 -2.77 8.79 14.18
N VAL A 184 -1.58 8.20 14.40
CA VAL A 184 -0.40 8.39 13.54
C VAL A 184 -0.61 7.70 12.19
N GLU A 185 -1.06 6.44 12.19
CA GLU A 185 -1.36 5.70 10.95
C GLU A 185 -2.44 6.39 10.11
N GLN A 186 -3.49 6.92 10.75
CA GLN A 186 -4.54 7.66 10.05
C GLN A 186 -4.02 8.94 9.41
N ARG A 187 -3.18 9.73 10.11
CA ARG A 187 -2.56 10.94 9.52
C ARG A 187 -1.57 10.59 8.41
N PHE A 188 -0.79 9.51 8.58
CA PHE A 188 0.11 9.01 7.54
C PHE A 188 -0.68 8.59 6.29
N TYR A 189 -1.80 7.89 6.46
CA TYR A 189 -2.71 7.54 5.38
C TYR A 189 -3.22 8.79 4.64
N GLU A 190 -3.62 9.84 5.35
CA GLU A 190 -4.06 11.10 4.74
C GLU A 190 -2.95 11.78 3.93
N PHE A 191 -1.69 11.71 4.36
CA PHE A 191 -0.55 12.17 3.55
C PHE A 191 -0.36 11.34 2.29
N SER A 192 -0.47 10.01 2.38
CA SER A 192 -0.43 9.13 1.21
C SER A 192 -1.58 9.44 0.24
N ASP A 193 -2.74 9.84 0.78
CA ASP A 193 -3.93 10.21 0.01
C ASP A 193 -3.74 11.48 -0.79
N PHE A 194 -3.18 12.48 -0.13
CA PHE A 194 -2.77 13.69 -0.79
C PHE A 194 -1.69 13.43 -1.86
N TYR A 195 -0.70 12.60 -1.60
CA TYR A 195 0.35 12.25 -2.58
C TYR A 195 -0.25 11.64 -3.85
N ARG A 196 -1.10 10.63 -3.73
CA ARG A 196 -1.81 9.99 -4.86
C ARG A 196 -2.75 10.96 -5.57
N LEU A 197 -3.43 11.85 -4.84
CA LEU A 197 -4.26 12.89 -5.43
C LEU A 197 -3.43 13.81 -6.32
N VAL A 198 -2.23 14.21 -5.86
CA VAL A 198 -1.29 15.04 -6.63
C VAL A 198 -0.82 14.31 -7.89
N LEU A 199 -0.47 13.03 -7.80
CA LEU A 199 -0.10 12.20 -8.97
C LEU A 199 -1.24 12.12 -9.99
N ARG A 200 -2.45 11.79 -9.54
CA ARG A 200 -3.63 11.63 -10.41
C ARG A 200 -4.00 12.94 -11.11
N ASN A 201 -3.73 14.07 -10.46
CA ASN A 201 -3.98 15.42 -10.97
C ASN A 201 -2.69 16.11 -11.43
N ARG A 202 -1.70 15.32 -11.90
CA ARG A 202 -0.40 15.85 -12.35
C ARG A 202 -0.53 17.01 -13.33
N SER A 203 -1.41 16.90 -14.33
CA SER A 203 -1.49 17.92 -15.39
C SER A 203 -1.88 19.31 -14.88
N PRO A 204 -2.94 19.48 -14.08
CA PRO A 204 -3.24 20.78 -13.49
C PRO A 204 -2.32 21.20 -12.32
N LEU A 205 -1.62 20.28 -11.65
CA LEU A 205 -0.87 20.60 -10.42
C LEU A 205 0.66 20.67 -10.58
N LEU A 206 1.26 19.70 -11.29
CA LEU A 206 2.70 19.55 -11.39
C LEU A 206 3.26 19.99 -12.73
N ASP A 207 2.57 19.76 -13.85
CA ASP A 207 3.08 20.15 -15.18
C ASP A 207 3.38 21.68 -15.29
N PRO A 208 2.65 22.59 -14.62
CA PRO A 208 3.03 24.01 -14.56
C PRO A 208 4.32 24.30 -13.79
N LEU A 209 4.67 23.44 -12.82
CA LEU A 209 5.84 23.60 -11.94
C LEU A 209 7.05 22.77 -12.42
N SER A 210 6.79 21.76 -13.25
CA SER A 210 7.77 20.86 -13.84
C SER A 210 7.42 20.62 -15.31
N PRO A 211 7.61 21.65 -16.16
CA PRO A 211 7.36 21.49 -17.58
C PRO A 211 8.31 20.44 -18.15
N GLY A 212 7.76 19.47 -18.87
CA GLY A 212 8.53 18.43 -19.54
C GLY A 212 9.56 19.00 -20.53
N PRO A 213 10.48 18.15 -21.06
CA PRO A 213 11.52 18.64 -21.96
C PRO A 213 10.93 19.32 -23.20
N GLY A 214 11.48 20.48 -23.54
CA GLY A 214 11.21 21.12 -24.82
C GLY A 214 11.74 20.29 -26.01
N PRO A 215 11.27 20.56 -27.24
CA PRO A 215 11.74 19.86 -28.43
C PRO A 215 13.27 19.90 -28.56
N GLY A 216 13.91 18.72 -28.66
CA GLY A 216 15.36 18.59 -28.81
C GLY A 216 16.18 18.67 -27.52
N SER A 217 15.56 18.94 -26.38
CA SER A 217 16.23 18.92 -25.07
C SER A 217 16.24 17.53 -24.45
N ARG A 218 17.33 17.16 -23.78
CA ARG A 218 17.31 15.99 -22.89
C ARG A 218 16.37 16.27 -21.72
N ARG A 219 15.63 15.26 -21.28
CA ARG A 219 14.80 15.34 -20.08
C ARG A 219 15.71 15.59 -18.88
N GLN A 220 15.62 16.78 -18.30
CA GLN A 220 16.14 17.03 -16.97
C GLN A 220 15.03 16.67 -15.98
N LEU A 221 15.29 15.70 -15.10
CA LEU A 221 14.40 15.42 -13.98
C LEU A 221 14.43 16.65 -13.08
N THR A 222 13.30 17.32 -12.90
CA THR A 222 13.16 18.34 -11.86
C THR A 222 13.02 17.66 -10.49
N PHE A 223 13.15 18.42 -9.42
CA PHE A 223 12.89 17.91 -8.07
C PHE A 223 11.49 17.29 -7.94
N LEU A 224 10.45 17.94 -8.49
CA LEU A 224 9.08 17.42 -8.44
C LEU A 224 8.93 16.14 -9.27
N ASP A 225 9.56 16.08 -10.44
CA ASP A 225 9.54 14.86 -11.27
C ASP A 225 10.20 13.68 -10.58
N TRP A 226 11.32 13.93 -9.89
CA TRP A 226 12.04 12.95 -9.09
C TRP A 226 11.23 12.54 -7.86
N PHE A 227 10.72 13.51 -7.10
CA PHE A 227 9.97 13.27 -5.85
C PHE A 227 8.67 12.48 -6.09
N THR A 228 8.10 12.61 -7.28
CA THR A 228 6.88 11.89 -7.68
C THR A 228 7.18 10.69 -8.59
N ASP A 229 8.44 10.33 -8.79
CA ASP A 229 8.82 9.22 -9.67
C ASP A 229 8.53 7.88 -9.03
N VAL A 230 7.45 7.24 -9.47
CA VAL A 230 7.07 5.92 -8.95
C VAL A 230 8.02 4.79 -9.38
N GLY A 231 8.92 5.07 -10.33
CA GLY A 231 10.03 4.19 -10.71
C GLY A 231 11.26 4.30 -9.80
N ASN A 232 11.25 5.16 -8.77
CA ASN A 232 12.36 5.34 -7.84
C ASN A 232 11.89 5.11 -6.38
N ALA A 233 12.64 4.28 -5.65
CA ALA A 233 12.32 3.93 -4.26
C ALA A 233 12.78 4.99 -3.24
N THR A 234 13.83 5.76 -3.57
CA THR A 234 14.36 6.77 -2.66
C THR A 234 13.34 7.86 -2.31
N PRO A 235 12.68 8.53 -3.27
CA PRO A 235 11.76 9.61 -2.92
C PRO A 235 10.55 9.13 -2.12
N SER A 236 10.07 7.89 -2.33
CA SER A 236 8.98 7.34 -1.53
C SER A 236 9.42 6.98 -0.11
N LEU A 237 10.59 6.36 0.06
CA LEU A 237 11.18 6.10 1.37
C LEU A 237 11.34 7.40 2.18
N ARG A 238 11.98 8.42 1.59
CA ARG A 238 12.19 9.71 2.26
C ARG A 238 10.90 10.49 2.49
N GLY A 239 9.99 10.44 1.53
CA GLY A 239 8.67 11.05 1.66
C GLY A 239 7.86 10.40 2.79
N ALA A 240 7.96 9.08 2.95
CA ALA A 240 7.32 8.36 4.06
C ALA A 240 7.95 8.71 5.41
N GLU A 241 9.28 8.79 5.50
CA GLU A 241 9.97 9.27 6.71
C GLU A 241 9.47 10.67 7.12
N LEU A 242 9.35 11.60 6.16
CA LEU A 242 8.80 12.94 6.40
C LEU A 242 7.34 12.88 6.86
N ALA A 243 6.50 12.17 6.10
CA ALA A 243 5.07 12.08 6.38
C ALA A 243 4.81 11.46 7.76
N HIS A 244 5.56 10.43 8.13
CA HIS A 244 5.49 9.81 9.45
C HIS A 244 5.95 10.76 10.54
N GLY A 245 7.09 11.43 10.35
CA GLY A 245 7.58 12.45 11.28
C GLY A 245 6.54 13.55 11.52
N ILE A 246 5.86 14.03 10.48
CA ILE A 246 4.75 14.99 10.63
C ILE A 246 3.55 14.35 11.34
N ALA A 247 3.21 13.11 11.01
CA ALA A 247 2.10 12.39 11.60
C ALA A 247 2.29 12.10 13.10
N GLU A 248 3.52 12.01 13.60
CA GLU A 248 3.81 11.86 15.04
C GLU A 248 3.60 13.16 15.84
N PHE A 249 3.66 14.34 15.20
CA PHE A 249 3.45 15.60 15.90
C PHE A 249 1.97 15.86 16.19
N ASP A 250 1.62 15.93 17.48
CA ASP A 250 0.34 16.49 17.91
C ASP A 250 0.42 18.03 17.79
N LEU A 251 -0.53 18.63 17.07
CA LEU A 251 -0.55 20.04 16.67
C LEU A 251 -0.57 21.11 17.80
N PRO A 252 -0.84 20.86 19.10
CA PRO A 252 -0.92 21.95 20.08
C PRO A 252 0.39 22.73 20.28
N ASP A 253 1.56 22.19 19.94
CA ASP A 253 2.85 22.66 20.49
C ASP A 253 4.01 22.89 19.48
N GLY A 254 3.75 23.22 18.21
CA GLY A 254 4.81 23.92 17.46
C GLY A 254 4.76 23.93 15.95
N ALA A 255 4.19 24.98 15.38
CA ALA A 255 4.50 25.42 14.02
C ALA A 255 6.03 25.56 13.79
N ALA A 256 6.78 25.99 14.82
CA ALA A 256 8.24 26.08 14.76
C ALA A 256 8.93 24.71 14.62
N LYS A 257 8.41 23.65 15.26
CA LYS A 257 8.94 22.29 15.15
C LYS A 257 8.61 21.68 13.79
N THR A 258 7.41 21.93 13.27
CA THR A 258 7.02 21.54 11.91
C THR A 258 7.88 22.24 10.86
N VAL A 259 8.15 23.55 11.01
CA VAL A 259 9.03 24.29 10.09
C VAL A 259 10.46 23.76 10.14
N ALA A 260 11.00 23.48 11.33
CA ALA A 260 12.34 22.89 11.47
C ALA A 260 12.41 21.49 10.84
N LEU A 261 11.38 20.66 11.04
CA LEU A 261 11.26 19.35 10.41
C LEU A 261 11.23 19.46 8.89
N LEU A 262 10.36 20.32 8.34
CA LEU A 262 10.24 20.56 6.90
C LEU A 262 11.57 21.07 6.32
N ALA A 263 12.28 21.96 7.01
CA ALA A 263 13.57 22.47 6.58
C ALA A 263 14.62 21.34 6.53
N ALA A 264 14.73 20.52 7.59
CA ALA A 264 15.65 19.39 7.64
C ALA A 264 15.38 18.36 6.53
N TYR A 265 14.11 18.02 6.29
CA TYR A 265 13.74 17.12 5.21
C TYR A 265 13.91 17.73 3.82
N THR A 266 13.73 19.05 3.67
CA THR A 266 14.00 19.72 2.40
C THR A 266 15.49 19.63 2.04
N GLU A 267 16.38 19.88 3.02
CA GLU A 267 17.83 19.73 2.82
C GLU A 267 18.20 18.28 2.45
N TYR A 268 17.60 17.32 3.14
CA TYR A 268 17.86 15.91 2.91
C TYR A 268 17.35 15.43 1.54
N LEU A 269 16.10 15.73 1.20
CA LEU A 269 15.50 15.40 -0.09
C LEU A 269 16.23 16.09 -1.25
N LEU A 270 16.68 17.34 -1.07
CA LEU A 270 17.46 18.05 -2.07
C LEU A 270 18.81 17.38 -2.30
N THR A 271 19.47 16.92 -1.23
CA THR A 271 20.75 16.21 -1.34
C THR A 271 20.59 14.90 -2.12
N ASP A 272 19.62 14.05 -1.74
CA ASP A 272 19.33 12.80 -2.46
C ASP A 272 18.99 13.06 -3.95
N TYR A 273 18.22 14.12 -4.23
CA TYR A 273 17.93 14.54 -5.61
C TYR A 273 19.19 14.93 -6.38
N LEU A 274 20.05 15.77 -5.81
CA LEU A 274 21.28 16.23 -6.47
C LEU A 274 22.22 15.05 -6.74
N ASP A 275 22.38 14.15 -5.78
CA ASP A 275 23.25 12.97 -5.89
C ASP A 275 22.76 11.99 -6.96
N GLN A 276 21.45 11.75 -7.05
CA GLN A 276 20.88 10.80 -8.02
C GLN A 276 20.74 11.37 -9.44
N THR A 277 20.53 12.67 -9.58
CA THR A 277 20.31 13.30 -10.89
C THR A 277 21.56 13.96 -11.47
N GLY A 278 22.59 14.19 -10.65
CA GLY A 278 23.78 14.96 -11.04
C GLY A 278 23.46 16.43 -11.35
N ALA A 279 22.31 16.94 -10.87
CA ALA A 279 21.94 18.33 -11.06
C ALA A 279 22.90 19.26 -10.31
N PRO A 280 23.20 20.46 -10.85
CA PRO A 280 24.06 21.42 -10.16
C PRO A 280 23.37 21.94 -8.90
N ALA A 281 24.13 22.04 -7.80
CA ALA A 281 23.63 22.63 -6.57
C ALA A 281 23.15 24.09 -6.80
N PRO A 282 22.11 24.56 -6.09
CA PRO A 282 21.70 25.95 -6.16
C PRO A 282 22.87 26.85 -5.78
N GLN A 283 23.25 27.80 -6.64
CA GLN A 283 24.24 28.80 -6.29
C GLN A 283 23.62 29.69 -5.21
N SER A 284 24.19 29.69 -4.00
CA SER A 284 23.79 30.60 -2.93
C SER A 284 24.00 32.04 -3.37
N SER A 285 22.90 32.78 -3.55
CA SER A 285 22.90 34.23 -3.80
C SER A 285 23.22 35.03 -2.55
#